data_AF-B6IVA7-F1
#
_entry.id   AF-B6IVA7-F1
#
_cell.length_a   1.000
_cell.length_b   1.000
_cell.length_c   1.000
_cell.angle_alpha   90.00
_cell.angle_beta   90.00
_cell.angle_gamma   90.00
#
_symmetry.space_group_name_H-M   'P 1'
#
loop_
_entity.id
_entity.type
_entity.pdbx_description
1 polymer ?
#
loop_
_entity_poly.entity_id
_entity_poly.type
_entity_poly.pdbx_seq_one_letter_code
_entity_poly.pdbx_strand_id
1 'polypeptide(L)' 'MGNSSTLENIRPEMSETLRNALDTVEQMGMYGLTAVPVKPTAEMLLAGARAGGIGVETAWAVYQAMLKAAD' A
#
# COMPACT_ATOMS: atom_id res chain seq x y z
N MET A 1 31.34 -0.66 -32.52
CA MET A 1 31.24 -0.40 -31.07
C MET A 1 29.81 -0.01 -30.75
N GLY A 2 29.06 -0.85 -30.04
CA GLY A 2 27.68 -0.57 -29.64
C GLY A 2 27.66 0.40 -28.45
N ASN A 3 26.98 1.52 -28.62
CA ASN A 3 26.62 2.44 -27.54
C ASN A 3 25.69 1.70 -26.57
N SER A 4 26.17 1.47 -25.34
CA SER A 4 25.42 0.90 -24.23
C SER A 4 25.11 2.02 -23.23
N SER A 5 24.13 2.87 -23.54
CA SER A 5 23.74 4.01 -22.68
C SER A 5 22.23 4.12 -22.41
N THR A 6 21.42 3.11 -22.72
CA THR A 6 19.94 3.26 -22.77
C THR A 6 19.16 2.57 -21.64
N LEU A 7 19.80 2.13 -20.56
CA LEU A 7 19.09 1.47 -19.43
C LEU A 7 19.29 2.15 -18.08
N GLU A 8 19.67 3.44 -18.06
CA GLU A 8 19.60 4.22 -16.82
C GLU A 8 18.15 4.66 -16.55
N ASN A 9 17.50 3.91 -15.65
CA ASN A 9 16.59 4.44 -14.64
C ASN A 9 15.23 4.99 -15.13
N ILE A 10 14.39 4.12 -15.70
CA ILE A 10 12.93 4.36 -15.82
C ILE A 10 12.25 4.06 -14.46
N ARG A 11 12.68 4.72 -13.38
CA ARG A 11 11.80 4.90 -12.23
C ARG A 11 11.06 6.20 -12.51
N PRO A 12 9.74 6.20 -12.71
CA PRO A 12 9.03 7.46 -12.86
C PRO A 12 9.30 8.29 -11.60
N GLU A 13 9.88 9.48 -11.76
CA GLU A 13 9.92 10.42 -10.65
C GLU A 13 8.49 10.64 -10.17
N MET A 14 8.26 10.42 -8.88
CA MET A 14 6.95 10.61 -8.29
C MET A 14 6.54 12.07 -8.48
N SER A 15 5.44 12.33 -9.20
CA SER A 15 5.02 13.69 -9.51
C SER A 15 4.76 14.48 -8.22
N GLU A 16 4.99 15.78 -8.26
CA GLU A 16 4.71 16.69 -7.13
C GLU A 16 3.24 16.59 -6.69
N THR A 17 2.33 16.41 -7.65
CA THR A 17 0.91 16.17 -7.37
C THR A 17 0.67 14.90 -6.54
N LEU A 18 1.35 13.80 -6.87
CA LEU A 18 1.21 12.55 -6.12
C LEU A 18 1.81 12.67 -4.72
N ARG A 19 2.95 13.37 -4.56
CA ARG A 19 3.53 13.66 -3.24
C ARG A 19 2.56 14.44 -2.37
N ASN A 20 2.04 15.55 -2.88
CA ASN A 20 1.10 16.40 -2.14
C ASN A 20 -0.19 15.65 -1.78
N ALA A 21 -0.67 14.77 -2.66
CA ALA A 21 -1.83 13.94 -2.39
C ALA A 21 -1.55 12.94 -1.25
N LEU A 22 -0.39 12.28 -1.23
CA LEU A 22 0.00 11.37 -0.17
C LEU A 22 0.19 12.09 1.17
N ASP A 23 0.85 13.25 1.18
CA ASP A 23 1.01 14.09 2.40
C ASP A 23 -0.35 14.50 2.98
N THR A 24 -1.31 14.85 2.11
CA THR A 24 -2.67 15.17 2.54
C THR A 24 -3.36 13.97 3.18
N VAL A 25 -3.23 12.78 2.58
CA VAL A 25 -3.79 11.53 3.13
C VAL A 25 -3.14 11.17 4.46
N GLU A 26 -1.84 11.37 4.61
CA GLU A 26 -1.12 11.16 5.86
C GLU A 26 -1.62 12.10 6.96
N GLN A 27 -1.75 13.40 6.66
CA GLN A 27 -2.32 14.38 7.59
C GLN A 27 -3.76 14.02 7.99
N MET A 28 -4.60 13.58 7.04
CA MET A 28 -5.94 13.08 7.35
C MET A 28 -5.88 11.92 8.35
N GLY A 29 -4.90 11.03 8.22
CA GLY A 29 -4.67 9.92 9.16
C GLY A 29 -4.31 10.41 10.56
N MET A 30 -3.39 11.38 10.66
CA MET A 30 -2.97 11.98 11.92
C MET A 30 -4.12 12.65 12.68
N TYR A 31 -5.05 13.28 11.96
CA TYR A 31 -6.23 13.93 12.55
C TYR A 31 -7.42 12.98 12.77
N GLY A 32 -7.26 11.67 12.51
CA GLY A 32 -8.35 10.70 12.62
C GLY A 32 -9.47 10.90 11.60
N LEU A 33 -9.21 11.64 10.52
CA LEU A 33 -10.15 11.94 9.44
C LEU A 33 -10.19 10.84 8.37
N THR A 34 -9.29 9.86 8.43
CA THR A 34 -9.35 8.67 7.59
C THR A 34 -10.37 7.69 8.14
N ALA A 35 -11.42 7.40 7.35
CA ALA A 35 -12.35 6.31 7.63
C ALA A 35 -11.76 4.96 7.22
N VAL A 36 -10.60 4.58 7.78
CA VAL A 36 -10.09 3.21 7.62
C VAL A 36 -10.81 2.34 8.63
N PRO A 37 -11.55 1.31 8.20
CA PRO A 37 -12.27 0.46 9.12
C PRO A 37 -11.27 -0.35 9.96
N VAL A 38 -11.48 -0.39 11.28
CA VAL A 38 -10.69 -1.18 12.26
C VAL A 38 -10.71 -2.68 11.96
N LYS A 39 -11.67 -3.14 11.14
CA LYS A 39 -11.72 -4.49 10.60
C LYS A 39 -11.78 -4.41 9.08
N PRO A 40 -10.92 -5.14 8.34
CA PRO A 40 -10.94 -5.12 6.88
C PRO A 40 -12.26 -5.67 6.36
N THR A 41 -12.76 -5.07 5.28
CA THR A 41 -13.93 -5.59 4.57
C THR A 41 -13.56 -6.83 3.75
N ALA A 42 -14.56 -7.54 3.24
CA ALA A 42 -14.34 -8.70 2.36
C ALA A 42 -13.56 -8.32 1.10
N GLU A 43 -13.85 -7.16 0.52
CA GLU A 43 -13.18 -6.62 -0.66
C GLU A 43 -11.72 -6.30 -0.38
N MET A 44 -11.41 -5.73 0.79
CA MET A 44 -10.03 -5.47 1.22
C MET A 44 -9.23 -6.77 1.37
N LEU A 45 -9.84 -7.81 1.96
CA LEU A 45 -9.20 -9.12 2.09
C LEU A 45 -8.98 -9.79 0.74
N LEU A 46 -9.97 -9.71 -0.17
CA LEU A 46 -9.84 -10.19 -1.53
C LEU A 46 -8.74 -9.47 -2.32
N ALA A 47 -8.66 -8.14 -2.18
CA ALA A 47 -7.61 -7.35 -2.82
C ALA A 47 -6.22 -7.71 -2.27
N GLY A 48 -6.08 -7.83 -0.95
CA GLY A 48 -4.84 -8.26 -0.30
C GLY A 48 -4.42 -9.67 -0.69
N ALA A 49 -5.37 -10.60 -0.75
CA ALA A 49 -5.16 -11.97 -1.22
C ALA A 49 -4.63 -12.01 -2.66
N ARG A 50 -5.24 -11.25 -3.57
CA ARG A 50 -4.77 -11.13 -4.97
C ARG A 50 -3.40 -10.50 -5.06
N ALA A 51 -3.16 -9.41 -4.33
CA ALA A 51 -1.87 -8.72 -4.33
C ALA A 51 -0.74 -9.60 -3.79
N GLY A 52 -1.01 -10.39 -2.76
CA GLY A 52 -0.05 -11.32 -2.16
C GLY A 52 0.07 -12.67 -2.86
N GLY A 53 -0.81 -12.99 -3.82
CA GLY A 53 -0.88 -14.33 -4.43
C GLY A 53 -1.23 -15.44 -3.43
N ILE A 54 -1.99 -15.09 -2.37
CA ILE A 54 -2.37 -15.98 -1.27
C ILE A 54 -3.88 -16.14 -1.16
N GLY A 55 -4.34 -17.11 -0.35
CA GLY A 55 -5.75 -17.26 -0.02
C GLY A 55 -6.28 -16.13 0.87
N VAL A 56 -7.60 -15.88 0.80
CA VAL A 56 -8.30 -14.88 1.63
C VAL A 56 -8.13 -15.17 3.13
N GLU A 57 -8.16 -16.45 3.51
CA GLU A 57 -7.94 -16.89 4.90
C GLU A 57 -6.51 -16.55 5.38
N THR A 58 -5.52 -16.74 4.51
CA THR A 58 -4.13 -16.35 4.81
C THR A 58 -3.98 -14.84 4.91
N ALA A 59 -4.64 -14.08 4.03
CA ALA A 59 -4.65 -12.62 4.12
C ALA A 59 -5.28 -12.12 5.44
N TRP A 60 -6.35 -12.78 5.91
CA TRP A 60 -6.94 -12.50 7.22
C TRP A 60 -5.98 -12.83 8.37
N ALA A 61 -5.30 -13.98 8.32
CA ALA A 61 -4.31 -14.36 9.33
C ALA A 61 -3.15 -13.35 9.40
N VAL A 62 -2.68 -12.86 8.25
CA VAL A 62 -1.65 -11.81 8.16
C VAL A 62 -2.13 -10.52 8.82
N TYR A 63 -3.36 -10.10 8.54
CA TYR A 63 -3.96 -8.92 9.19
C TYR A 63 -4.01 -9.07 10.71
N GLN A 64 -4.46 -10.22 11.22
CA GLN A 64 -4.48 -10.47 12.66
C GLN A 64 -3.08 -10.47 13.29
N ALA A 65 -2.07 -10.98 12.58
CA ALA A 65 -0.69 -10.93 13.02
C ALA A 65 -0.17 -9.48 13.10
N MET A 66 -0.55 -8.63 12.14
CA MET A 66 -0.20 -7.19 12.16
C MET A 66 -0.77 -6.47 13.38
N LEU A 67 -2.04 -6.71 13.72
CA LEU A 67 -2.64 -6.12 14.93
C LEU A 67 -1.91 -6.56 16.21
N LYS A 68 -1.63 -7.85 16.34
CA LYS A 68 -0.90 -8.39 17.52
C LYS A 68 0.52 -7.85 17.65
N ALA A 69 1.17 -7.46 16.56
CA ALA A 69 2.51 -6.92 16.57
C ALA A 69 2.55 -5.41 16.87
N ALA A 70 1.40 -4.73 16.75
CA ALA A 70 1.26 -3.32 17.04
C ALA A 70 0.90 -3.04 18.52
N ASP A 71 0.38 -4.05 19.22
CA ASP A 71 0.25 -4.08 20.69
C ASP A 71 1.60 -4.31 21.37
#